data_AF-A0A0P0G6Q0-F1
#
_entry.id   AF-A0A0P0G6Q0-F1
#
_cell.length_a   1.000
_cell.length_b   1.000
_cell.length_c   1.000
_cell.angle_alpha   90.00
_cell.angle_beta   90.00
_cell.angle_gamma   90.00
#
_symmetry.space_group_name_H-M   'P 1'
#
loop_
_entity.id
_entity.type
_entity.pdbx_description
1 polymer ?
#
loop_
_entity_poly.entity_id
_entity_poly.type
_entity_poly.pdbx_seq_one_letter_code
_entity_poly.pdbx_strand_id
1 'polypeptide(L)'
;MEYILIFISAIFVNNIVLSQFLGICPFLGVSKKVETALGMSAAVAFVLTIATIVTFLIQKFVLDAFDLGYLQTITFILVIAALVQMVEIILKKVSPSLYQALGVFLPLITTNCCILGVAILVIQKDYDLLTGVVYAFSTAIGFGLALTLFAGLREQMSLVNIPKGMKGTPIALITAGLLAMAFMGFSGVVKI
;
A
#
# COMPACT_ATOMS: atom_id res chain seq x y z
N MET A 1 21.04 2.86 -14.24
CA MET A 1 21.07 3.79 -13.09
C MET A 1 19.70 4.40 -12.80
N GLU A 2 18.82 4.61 -13.79
CA GLU A 2 17.42 5.02 -13.57
C GLU A 2 16.63 4.06 -12.66
N TYR A 3 16.68 2.74 -12.89
CA TYR A 3 15.87 1.79 -12.11
C TYR A 3 16.21 1.75 -10.62
N ILE A 4 17.49 1.90 -10.23
CA ILE A 4 17.92 1.92 -8.83
C ILE A 4 17.54 3.25 -8.16
N LEU A 5 17.62 4.38 -8.89
CA LEU A 5 17.12 5.67 -8.42
C LEU A 5 15.60 5.68 -8.29
N ILE A 6 14.85 5.04 -9.19
CA ILE A 6 13.40 4.84 -9.06
C ILE A 6 13.09 3.95 -7.86
N PHE A 7 13.88 2.89 -7.63
CA PHE A 7 13.71 1.98 -6.49
C PHE A 7 13.92 2.72 -5.15
N ILE A 8 15.02 3.46 -5.03
CA ILE A 8 15.35 4.21 -3.81
C ILE A 8 14.39 5.39 -3.64
N SER A 9 14.04 6.11 -4.71
CA SER A 9 13.10 7.23 -4.62
C SER A 9 11.68 6.78 -4.30
N ALA A 10 11.17 5.70 -4.89
CA ALA A 10 9.82 5.20 -4.58
C ALA A 10 9.72 4.65 -3.15
N ILE A 11 10.79 4.04 -2.61
CA ILE A 11 10.81 3.52 -1.24
C ILE A 11 10.96 4.64 -0.20
N PHE A 12 11.87 5.60 -0.43
CA PHE A 12 12.27 6.58 0.60
C PHE A 12 11.82 8.02 0.34
N VAL A 13 11.66 8.47 -0.91
CA VAL A 13 11.43 9.88 -1.24
C VAL A 13 9.99 10.17 -1.65
N ASN A 14 9.39 9.33 -2.49
CA ASN A 14 7.97 9.34 -2.88
C ASN A 14 7.20 8.24 -2.16
N ASN A 15 7.46 8.05 -0.86
CA ASN A 15 6.71 7.08 -0.09
C ASN A 15 5.23 7.51 -0.03
N ILE A 16 4.39 6.83 -0.80
CA ILE A 16 2.97 7.17 -1.00
C ILE A 16 2.19 7.15 0.33
N VAL A 17 2.66 6.38 1.31
CA VAL A 17 2.01 6.25 2.62
C VAL A 17 2.29 7.42 3.53
N LEU A 18 3.53 7.92 3.54
CA LEU A 18 4.00 8.93 4.49
C LEU A 18 4.06 10.34 3.89
N SER A 19 4.24 10.45 2.56
CA SER A 19 4.27 11.73 1.84
C SER A 19 2.94 12.06 1.15
N GLN A 20 2.17 11.06 0.72
CA GLN A 20 0.87 11.28 0.06
C GLN A 20 -0.32 10.81 0.91
N PHE A 21 -0.07 10.28 2.12
CA PHE A 21 -1.12 9.86 3.07
C PHE A 21 -2.11 8.83 2.49
N LEU A 22 -1.66 7.99 1.55
CA LEU A 22 -2.46 6.93 0.95
C LEU A 22 -2.26 5.59 1.69
N GLY A 23 -3.33 4.84 1.93
CA GLY A 23 -3.30 3.53 2.59
C GLY A 23 -3.45 3.56 4.11
N ILE A 24 -3.99 4.65 4.67
CA ILE A 24 -4.15 4.81 6.13
C ILE A 24 -5.14 3.80 6.74
N CYS A 25 -6.13 3.35 5.98
CA CYS A 25 -7.18 2.44 6.46
C CYS A 25 -6.63 1.11 7.01
N PRO A 26 -5.84 0.33 6.24
CA PRO A 26 -5.18 -0.86 6.78
C PRO A 26 -4.05 -0.49 7.76
N PHE A 27 -3.43 0.68 7.60
CA PHE A 27 -2.36 1.15 8.47
C PHE A 27 -2.80 1.33 9.93
N LEU A 28 -3.99 1.89 10.17
CA LEU A 28 -4.53 2.03 11.51
C LEU A 28 -5.22 0.75 12.02
N GLY A 29 -5.77 -0.06 11.12
CA GLY A 29 -6.52 -1.27 11.44
C GLY A 29 -5.68 -2.47 11.85
N VAL A 30 -4.57 -2.74 11.16
CA VAL A 30 -3.80 -4.00 11.27
C VAL A 30 -2.44 -3.83 11.98
N SER A 31 -2.11 -2.62 12.42
CA SER A 31 -0.83 -2.28 13.07
C SER A 31 -0.74 -2.64 14.56
N LYS A 32 -1.60 -3.52 15.08
CA LYS A 32 -1.52 -3.90 16.51
C LYS A 32 -0.41 -4.92 16.81
N LYS A 33 -0.03 -5.74 15.83
CA LYS A 33 1.00 -6.76 15.95
C LYS A 33 1.89 -6.74 14.71
N VAL A 34 3.18 -6.95 14.87
CA VAL A 34 4.13 -6.99 13.74
C VAL A 34 3.83 -8.17 12.80
N GLU A 35 3.46 -9.34 13.33
CA GLU A 35 3.13 -10.52 12.51
C GLU A 35 1.96 -10.28 11.56
N THR A 36 0.89 -9.64 12.04
CA THR A 36 -0.29 -9.33 11.20
C THR A 36 0.00 -8.24 10.19
N ALA A 37 0.83 -7.26 10.56
CA ALA A 37 1.31 -6.22 9.67
C ALA A 37 2.12 -6.80 8.50
N LEU A 38 3.08 -7.68 8.78
CA LEU A 38 3.88 -8.36 7.75
C LEU A 38 3.01 -9.14 6.75
N GLY A 39 2.05 -9.91 7.25
CA GLY A 39 1.13 -10.65 6.40
C GLY A 39 0.26 -9.74 5.52
N MET A 40 -0.22 -8.61 6.07
CA MET A 40 -0.96 -7.61 5.29
C MET A 40 -0.11 -6.98 4.19
N SER A 41 1.13 -6.60 4.52
CA SER A 41 2.06 -5.99 3.57
C SER A 41 2.41 -6.93 2.43
N ALA A 42 2.62 -8.22 2.70
CA ALA A 42 2.87 -9.22 1.67
C ALA A 42 1.66 -9.39 0.73
N ALA A 43 0.44 -9.44 1.27
CA ALA A 43 -0.79 -9.52 0.48
C ALA A 43 -0.97 -8.27 -0.40
N VAL A 44 -0.76 -7.07 0.16
CA VAL A 44 -0.82 -5.81 -0.59
C VAL A 44 0.25 -5.77 -1.68
N ALA A 45 1.47 -6.23 -1.43
CA ALA A 45 2.53 -6.27 -2.43
C ALA A 45 2.17 -7.15 -3.63
N PHE A 46 1.58 -8.32 -3.37
CA PHE A 46 1.13 -9.23 -4.40
C PHE A 46 -0.03 -8.65 -5.22
N VAL A 47 -1.04 -8.06 -4.56
CA VAL A 47 -2.17 -7.44 -5.25
C VAL A 47 -1.71 -6.21 -6.05
N LEU A 48 -0.83 -5.37 -5.50
CA LEU A 48 -0.39 -4.14 -6.13
C LEU A 48 0.39 -4.38 -7.42
N THR A 49 1.29 -5.37 -7.40
CA THR A 49 2.11 -5.72 -8.57
C THR A 49 1.25 -6.27 -9.70
N ILE A 50 0.38 -7.23 -9.41
CA ILE A 50 -0.49 -7.83 -10.43
C ILE A 50 -1.53 -6.83 -10.92
N ALA A 51 -2.12 -6.05 -10.02
CA ALA A 51 -3.08 -5.02 -10.40
C ALA A 51 -2.45 -4.04 -11.38
N THR A 52 -1.22 -3.58 -11.12
CA THR A 52 -0.52 -2.63 -12.01
C THR A 52 -0.30 -3.21 -13.41
N ILE A 53 0.08 -4.48 -13.52
CA ILE A 53 0.26 -5.16 -14.83
C ILE A 53 -1.07 -5.20 -15.58
N VAL A 54 -2.13 -5.68 -14.93
CA VAL A 54 -3.43 -5.86 -15.57
C VAL A 54 -4.07 -4.53 -15.93
N THR A 55 -4.03 -3.53 -15.04
CA THR A 55 -4.58 -2.19 -15.31
C THR A 55 -3.82 -1.47 -16.41
N PHE A 56 -2.50 -1.65 -16.51
CA PHE A 56 -1.71 -1.08 -17.60
C PHE A 56 -2.11 -1.66 -18.96
N LEU A 57 -2.24 -2.98 -19.05
CA LEU A 57 -2.68 -3.65 -20.28
C LEU A 57 -4.08 -3.20 -20.68
N ILE A 58 -5.01 -3.13 -19.73
CA ILE A 58 -6.38 -2.67 -20.00
C ILE A 58 -6.39 -1.20 -20.45
N GLN A 59 -5.57 -0.35 -19.85
CA GLN A 59 -5.47 1.05 -20.26
C GLN A 59 -5.03 1.16 -21.72
N LYS A 60 -3.87 0.58 -22.07
CA LYS A 60 -3.28 0.74 -23.41
C LYS A 60 -4.06 0.00 -24.50
N PHE A 61 -4.57 -1.21 -24.24
CA PHE A 61 -5.21 -2.03 -25.25
C PHE A 61 -6.72 -1.82 -25.37
N VAL A 62 -7.38 -1.33 -24.32
CA VAL A 62 -8.85 -1.17 -24.30
C VAL A 62 -9.23 0.30 -24.17
N LEU A 63 -8.83 0.99 -23.11
CA LEU A 63 -9.33 2.35 -22.88
C LEU A 63 -8.81 3.36 -23.89
N ASP A 64 -7.52 3.32 -24.21
CA ASP A 64 -6.91 4.24 -25.17
C ASP A 64 -7.36 3.92 -26.61
N ALA A 65 -7.56 2.63 -26.93
CA ALA A 65 -7.99 2.19 -28.27
C ALA A 65 -9.46 2.56 -28.59
N PHE A 66 -10.31 2.62 -27.56
CA PHE A 66 -11.73 2.91 -27.70
C PHE A 66 -12.13 4.30 -27.12
N ASP A 67 -11.15 5.15 -26.78
CA ASP A 67 -11.32 6.51 -26.25
C ASP A 67 -12.20 6.62 -24.97
N LEU A 68 -12.16 5.60 -24.10
CA LEU A 68 -12.99 5.52 -22.88
C LEU A 68 -12.25 5.95 -21.60
N GLY A 69 -11.45 7.02 -21.67
CA GLY A 69 -10.68 7.51 -20.53
C GLY A 69 -11.52 7.78 -19.26
N TYR A 70 -12.79 8.16 -19.41
CA TYR A 70 -13.69 8.42 -18.27
C TYR A 70 -14.05 7.17 -17.44
N LEU A 71 -13.90 5.96 -17.99
CA LEU A 71 -14.17 4.69 -17.29
C LEU A 71 -12.97 4.13 -16.53
N GLN A 72 -11.83 4.82 -16.55
CA GLN A 72 -10.57 4.34 -15.97
C GLN A 72 -10.72 3.91 -14.51
N THR A 73 -11.24 4.80 -13.65
CA THR A 73 -11.36 4.53 -12.22
C THR A 73 -12.27 3.33 -11.93
N ILE A 74 -13.40 3.22 -12.64
CA ILE A 74 -14.38 2.14 -12.44
C ILE A 74 -13.76 0.81 -12.86
N THR A 75 -13.11 0.78 -14.01
CA THR A 75 -12.42 -0.40 -14.54
C THR A 75 -11.32 -0.88 -13.59
N PHE A 76 -10.54 0.04 -13.03
CA PHE A 76 -9.45 -0.33 -12.11
C PHE A 76 -9.96 -0.89 -10.79
N ILE A 77 -11.00 -0.28 -10.21
CA ILE A 77 -11.63 -0.81 -8.99
C ILE A 77 -12.16 -2.23 -9.24
N LEU A 78 -12.79 -2.49 -10.39
CA LEU A 78 -13.31 -3.81 -10.74
C LEU A 78 -12.19 -4.86 -10.85
N VAL A 79 -11.09 -4.51 -11.53
CA VAL A 79 -9.90 -5.37 -11.64
C VAL A 79 -9.31 -5.68 -10.27
N ILE A 80 -9.11 -4.65 -9.43
CA ILE A 80 -8.58 -4.82 -8.07
C ILE A 80 -9.52 -5.70 -7.24
N ALA A 81 -10.83 -5.49 -7.32
CA ALA A 81 -11.82 -6.30 -6.60
C ALA A 81 -11.75 -7.78 -6.99
N ALA A 82 -11.65 -8.09 -8.29
CA ALA A 82 -11.50 -9.45 -8.78
C ALA A 82 -10.19 -10.11 -8.29
N LEU A 83 -9.09 -9.36 -8.27
CA LEU A 83 -7.80 -9.84 -7.78
C LEU A 83 -7.81 -10.10 -6.28
N VAL A 84 -8.39 -9.20 -5.48
CA VAL A 84 -8.49 -9.41 -4.03
C VAL A 84 -9.39 -10.60 -3.70
N GLN A 85 -10.47 -10.80 -4.45
CA GLN A 85 -11.32 -11.99 -4.29
C GLN A 85 -10.53 -13.28 -4.54
N MET A 86 -9.66 -13.29 -5.55
CA MET A 86 -8.77 -14.43 -5.80
C MET A 86 -7.81 -14.65 -4.63
N VAL A 87 -7.20 -13.59 -4.12
CA VAL A 87 -6.29 -13.64 -2.96
C VAL A 87 -7.00 -14.14 -1.70
N GLU A 88 -8.26 -13.78 -1.49
CA GLU A 88 -9.06 -14.28 -0.38
C GLU A 88 -9.18 -15.81 -0.39
N ILE A 89 -9.49 -16.38 -1.55
CA ILE A 89 -9.65 -17.83 -1.73
C ILE A 89 -8.31 -18.53 -1.50
N ILE A 90 -7.20 -17.96 -2.00
CA ILE A 90 -5.85 -18.50 -1.82
C ILE A 90 -5.46 -18.49 -0.34
N LEU A 91 -5.65 -17.37 0.36
CA LEU A 91 -5.29 -17.23 1.78
C LEU A 91 -6.07 -18.20 2.67
N LYS A 92 -7.35 -18.43 2.37
CA LYS A 92 -8.17 -19.41 3.09
C LYS A 92 -7.62 -20.84 2.98
N LYS A 93 -6.95 -21.18 1.88
CA LYS A 93 -6.40 -22.52 1.63
C LYS A 93 -4.95 -22.67 2.10
N VAL A 94 -4.11 -21.65 1.93
CA VAL A 94 -2.67 -21.72 2.22
C VAL A 94 -2.37 -21.44 3.70
N SER A 95 -3.07 -20.48 4.31
CA SER A 95 -2.75 -20.02 5.67
C SER A 95 -4.02 -19.65 6.46
N PRO A 96 -4.72 -20.64 7.06
CA PRO A 96 -5.94 -20.39 7.81
C PRO A 96 -5.73 -19.50 9.04
N SER A 97 -4.55 -19.53 9.67
CA SER A 97 -4.19 -18.63 10.77
C SER A 97 -4.16 -17.16 10.34
N LEU A 98 -3.60 -16.89 9.15
CA LEU A 98 -3.54 -15.55 8.58
C LEU A 98 -4.92 -15.07 8.13
N TYR A 99 -5.72 -15.97 7.54
CA TYR A 99 -7.11 -15.67 7.19
C TYR A 99 -7.97 -15.34 8.42
N GLN A 100 -7.79 -16.03 9.55
CA GLN A 100 -8.49 -15.70 10.79
C GLN A 100 -8.08 -14.33 11.34
N ALA A 101 -6.81 -13.96 11.22
CA ALA A 101 -6.31 -12.66 11.69
C ALA A 101 -6.70 -11.49 10.77
N LEU A 102 -6.73 -11.72 9.45
CA LEU A 102 -6.95 -10.68 8.44
C LEU A 102 -8.31 -10.72 7.76
N GLY A 103 -9.15 -11.74 7.94
CA GLY A 103 -10.36 -11.96 7.14
C GLY A 103 -11.29 -10.75 7.04
N VAL A 104 -11.44 -9.99 8.13
CA VAL A 104 -12.24 -8.74 8.16
C VAL A 104 -11.55 -7.59 7.39
N PHE A 105 -10.23 -7.63 7.28
CA PHE A 105 -9.40 -6.62 6.62
C PHE A 105 -9.09 -6.91 5.14
N LEU A 106 -9.38 -8.11 4.63
CA LEU A 106 -9.20 -8.43 3.21
C LEU A 106 -10.03 -7.51 2.29
N PRO A 107 -11.32 -7.24 2.58
CA PRO A 107 -12.09 -6.24 1.82
C PRO A 107 -11.53 -4.82 1.89
N LEU A 108 -10.70 -4.48 2.89
CA LEU A 108 -10.03 -3.18 2.94
C LEU A 108 -8.88 -3.06 1.94
N ILE A 109 -8.45 -4.16 1.32
CA ILE A 109 -7.48 -4.14 0.20
C ILE A 109 -8.14 -3.58 -1.06
N THR A 110 -9.40 -3.93 -1.36
CA THR A 110 -10.08 -3.47 -2.59
C THR A 110 -10.28 -1.97 -2.62
N THR A 111 -10.54 -1.39 -1.45
CA THR A 111 -10.76 0.05 -1.23
C THR A 111 -9.49 0.77 -0.80
N ASN A 112 -8.33 0.13 -0.92
CA ASN A 112 -7.07 0.73 -0.53
C ASN A 112 -6.65 1.81 -1.53
N CYS A 113 -6.64 3.06 -1.08
CA CYS A 113 -6.25 4.20 -1.88
C CYS A 113 -4.78 4.15 -2.36
N CYS A 114 -3.88 3.45 -1.66
CA CYS A 114 -2.52 3.20 -2.15
C CYS A 114 -2.53 2.37 -3.44
N ILE A 115 -3.37 1.33 -3.51
CA ILE A 115 -3.40 0.43 -4.68
C ILE A 115 -3.97 1.13 -5.90
N LEU A 116 -5.11 1.79 -5.74
CA LEU A 116 -5.73 2.56 -6.81
C LEU A 116 -4.84 3.73 -7.25
N GLY A 117 -4.23 4.44 -6.30
CA GLY A 117 -3.37 5.59 -6.58
C GLY A 117 -2.14 5.22 -7.38
N VAL A 118 -1.46 4.12 -7.05
CA VAL A 118 -0.31 3.63 -7.83
C VAL A 118 -0.72 3.25 -9.25
N ALA A 119 -1.84 2.53 -9.42
CA ALA A 119 -2.31 2.14 -10.75
C ALA A 119 -2.58 3.36 -11.65
N ILE A 120 -3.17 4.43 -11.09
CA ILE A 120 -3.42 5.68 -11.81
C ILE A 120 -2.10 6.43 -12.08
N LEU A 121 -1.21 6.53 -11.09
CA LEU A 121 0.06 7.24 -11.20
C LEU A 121 1.00 6.63 -12.24
N VAL A 122 1.00 5.31 -12.37
CA VAL A 122 1.80 4.61 -13.40
C VAL A 122 1.40 5.05 -14.81
N ILE A 123 0.11 5.30 -15.02
CA ILE A 123 -0.43 5.74 -16.31
C ILE A 123 -0.24 7.23 -16.51
N GLN A 124 -0.50 8.07 -15.49
CA GLN A 124 -0.30 9.52 -15.59
C GLN A 124 1.15 9.92 -15.83
N LYS A 125 2.10 9.10 -15.39
CA LYS A 125 3.54 9.31 -15.62
C LYS A 125 4.06 8.64 -16.89
N ASP A 126 3.19 8.04 -17.71
CA ASP A 126 3.54 7.30 -18.93
C ASP A 126 4.71 6.32 -18.74
N TYR A 127 4.71 5.60 -17.62
CA TYR A 127 5.74 4.59 -17.39
C TYR A 127 5.56 3.40 -18.32
N ASP A 128 6.66 2.85 -18.83
CA ASP A 128 6.63 1.57 -19.52
C ASP A 128 6.24 0.42 -18.57
N LEU A 129 5.72 -0.70 -19.08
CA LEU A 129 5.26 -1.85 -18.28
C LEU A 129 6.28 -2.25 -17.22
N LEU A 130 7.54 -2.36 -17.63
CA LEU A 130 8.63 -2.80 -16.78
C LEU A 130 8.93 -1.78 -15.68
N THR A 131 8.92 -0.50 -16.01
CA THR A 131 9.11 0.61 -15.07
C THR A 131 7.93 0.73 -14.09
N GLY A 132 6.69 0.54 -14.58
CA GLY A 132 5.49 0.55 -13.76
C GLY A 132 5.46 -0.58 -12.73
N VAL A 133 5.87 -1.79 -13.12
CA VAL A 133 5.98 -2.94 -12.18
C VAL A 133 7.04 -2.68 -11.12
N VAL A 134 8.21 -2.16 -11.50
CA VAL A 134 9.27 -1.81 -10.55
C VAL A 134 8.80 -0.72 -9.59
N TYR A 135 8.09 0.29 -10.08
CA TYR A 135 7.50 1.36 -9.25
C TYR A 135 6.46 0.81 -8.27
N ALA A 136 5.54 -0.05 -8.73
CA ALA A 136 4.52 -0.67 -7.91
C ALA A 136 5.14 -1.57 -6.83
N PHE A 137 6.12 -2.40 -7.19
CA PHE A 137 6.82 -3.26 -6.24
C PHE A 137 7.61 -2.45 -5.19
N SER A 138 8.30 -1.40 -5.63
CA SER A 138 9.01 -0.49 -4.73
C SER A 138 8.06 0.19 -3.74
N THR A 139 6.89 0.64 -4.23
CA THR A 139 5.86 1.25 -3.38
C THR A 139 5.27 0.25 -2.39
N ALA A 140 5.04 -0.99 -2.80
CA ALA A 140 4.59 -2.06 -1.91
C ALA A 140 5.57 -2.32 -0.77
N ILE A 141 6.88 -2.35 -1.07
CA ILE A 141 7.93 -2.48 -0.06
C ILE A 141 7.91 -1.27 0.88
N GLY A 142 7.79 -0.05 0.35
CA GLY A 142 7.67 1.17 1.15
C GLY A 142 6.46 1.14 2.10
N PHE A 143 5.31 0.66 1.62
CA PHE A 143 4.12 0.43 2.45
C PHE A 143 4.38 -0.62 3.54
N GLY A 144 5.06 -1.71 3.20
CA GLY A 144 5.41 -2.75 4.16
C GLY A 144 6.35 -2.26 5.25
N LEU A 145 7.36 -1.50 4.88
CA LEU A 145 8.33 -0.92 5.81
C LEU A 145 7.63 0.08 6.76
N ALA A 146 6.78 0.96 6.22
CA ALA A 146 6.01 1.89 7.04
C ALA A 146 5.06 1.18 8.02
N LEU A 147 4.34 0.15 7.54
CA LEU A 147 3.38 -0.59 8.35
C LEU A 147 4.06 -1.39 9.48
N THR A 148 5.19 -2.03 9.18
CA THR A 148 5.95 -2.82 10.16
C THR A 148 6.60 -1.94 11.22
N LEU A 149 7.19 -0.79 10.83
CA LEU A 149 7.69 0.19 11.79
C LEU A 149 6.59 0.69 12.71
N PHE A 150 5.43 1.06 12.15
CA PHE A 150 4.32 1.54 12.95
C PHE A 150 3.74 0.46 13.86
N ALA A 151 3.68 -0.79 13.40
CA ALA A 151 3.28 -1.92 14.25
C ALA A 151 4.25 -2.13 15.41
N GLY A 152 5.56 -2.06 15.16
CA GLY A 152 6.57 -2.14 16.22
C GLY A 152 6.44 -1.02 17.26
N LEU A 153 6.19 0.22 16.81
CA LEU A 153 5.92 1.35 17.72
C LEU A 153 4.65 1.13 18.55
N ARG A 154 3.57 0.61 17.94
CA ARG A 154 2.32 0.31 18.65
C ARG A 154 2.48 -0.82 19.66
N GLU A 155 3.26 -1.83 19.33
CA GLU A 155 3.55 -2.94 20.23
C GLU A 155 4.38 -2.47 21.44
N GLN A 156 5.40 -1.65 21.22
CA GLN A 156 6.15 -0.99 22.29
C GLN A 156 5.27 -0.11 23.18
N MET A 157 4.42 0.73 22.58
CA MET A 157 3.49 1.58 23.32
C MET A 157 2.53 0.79 24.21
N SER A 158 2.18 -0.44 23.82
CA SER A 158 1.30 -1.30 24.64
C SER A 158 1.96 -1.77 25.95
N LEU A 159 3.29 -1.80 26.00
CA LEU A 159 4.09 -2.18 27.17
C LEU A 159 4.32 -1.01 28.13
N VAL A 160 4.05 0.23 27.69
CA VAL A 160 4.28 1.46 28.46
C VAL A 160 2.98 1.98 29.08
N ASN A 161 3.08 2.57 30.26
CA ASN A 161 1.94 3.18 30.95
C ASN A 161 1.48 4.48 30.28
N ILE A 162 0.54 4.36 29.35
CA ILE A 162 -0.13 5.49 28.68
C ILE A 162 -1.32 5.99 29.53
N PRO A 163 -1.54 7.31 29.65
CA PRO A 163 -2.75 7.88 30.27
C PRO A 163 -4.04 7.28 29.69
N LYS A 164 -5.03 6.96 30.54
CA LYS A 164 -6.26 6.24 30.14
C LYS A 164 -7.00 6.90 28.97
N GLY A 165 -7.02 8.23 28.90
CA GLY A 165 -7.67 8.98 27.80
C GLY A 165 -6.94 8.97 26.45
N MET A 166 -5.65 8.60 26.43
CA MET A 166 -4.85 8.55 25.19
C MET A 166 -4.72 7.14 24.60
N LYS A 167 -5.22 6.11 25.29
CA LYS A 167 -5.09 4.72 24.83
C LYS A 167 -5.83 4.48 23.52
N GLY A 168 -5.23 3.66 22.65
CA GLY A 168 -5.85 3.22 21.40
C GLY A 168 -5.57 4.15 20.23
N THR A 169 -6.63 4.65 19.57
CA THR A 169 -6.55 5.45 18.34
C THR A 169 -5.88 6.82 18.53
N PRO A 170 -6.10 7.58 19.64
CA PRO A 170 -5.50 8.89 19.79
C PRO A 170 -3.97 8.87 19.77
N ILE A 171 -3.33 8.00 20.57
CA ILE A 171 -1.87 7.88 20.56
C ILE A 171 -1.34 7.27 19.25
N ALA A 172 -2.11 6.40 18.60
CA ALA A 172 -1.75 5.85 17.29
C ALA A 172 -1.70 6.96 16.22
N LEU A 173 -2.64 7.92 16.24
CA LEU A 173 -2.61 9.05 15.31
C LEU A 173 -1.47 10.02 15.61
N ILE A 174 -1.18 10.30 16.89
CA ILE A 174 -0.04 11.14 17.28
C ILE A 174 1.27 10.50 16.83
N THR A 175 1.46 9.21 17.08
CA THR A 175 2.66 8.49 16.66
C THR A 175 2.76 8.37 15.14
N ALA A 176 1.65 8.18 14.43
CA ALA A 176 1.64 8.21 12.97
C ALA A 176 2.07 9.59 12.44
N GLY A 177 1.62 10.69 13.07
CA GLY A 177 2.05 12.04 12.73
C GLY A 177 3.53 12.29 12.99
N LEU A 178 4.05 11.85 14.14
CA LEU A 178 5.48 11.92 14.46
C LEU A 178 6.33 11.11 13.47
N LEU A 179 5.87 9.90 13.12
CA LEU A 179 6.50 9.05 12.12
C LEU A 179 6.50 9.73 10.74
N ALA A 180 5.38 10.34 10.33
CA ALA A 180 5.28 11.08 9.07
C ALA A 180 6.27 12.26 9.02
N MET A 181 6.40 13.03 10.11
CA MET A 181 7.39 14.11 10.19
C MET A 181 8.83 13.60 10.09
N ALA A 182 9.15 12.47 10.72
CA ALA A 182 10.47 11.84 10.60
C ALA A 182 10.75 11.42 9.15
N PHE A 183 9.74 10.88 8.46
CA PHE A 183 9.89 10.46 7.05
C PHE A 183 9.93 11.64 6.06
N MET A 184 9.26 12.76 6.34
CA MET A 184 9.39 13.98 5.54
C MET A 184 10.83 14.52 5.50
N GLY A 185 11.66 14.20 6.50
CA GLY A 185 13.09 14.49 6.48
C GLY A 185 13.85 13.84 5.31
N PHE A 186 13.34 12.72 4.77
CA PHE A 186 13.94 12.05 3.60
C PHE A 186 13.53 12.66 2.25
N SER A 187 12.55 13.59 2.23
CA SER A 187 12.08 14.23 0.99
C SER A 187 13.18 14.99 0.23
N GLY A 188 14.26 15.40 0.91
CA GLY A 188 15.40 16.09 0.31
C GLY A 188 16.52 15.18 -0.23
N VAL A 189 16.42 13.85 -0.07
CA VAL A 189 17.54 12.92 -0.35
C VAL A 189 17.67 12.59 -1.84
N VAL A 190 16.59 12.65 -2.62
CA VAL A 190 16.63 12.46 -4.08
C VAL A 190 15.90 13.61 -4.75
N LYS A 191 16.66 14.52 -5.36
CA LYS A 191 16.12 15.43 -6.36
C LYS A 191 15.94 14.62 -7.64
N ILE A 192 14.68 14.37 -8.00
CA ILE A 192 14.32 13.98 -9.37
C ILE A 192 14.44 15.23 -10.24
#